data_AF-Q6BZ25-F1
#
_entry.id   AF-Q6BZ25-F1
#
_cell.length_a   1.000
_cell.length_b   1.000
_cell.length_c   1.000
_cell.angle_alpha   90.00
_cell.angle_beta   90.00
_cell.angle_gamma   90.00
#
_symmetry.space_group_name_H-M   'P 1'
#
loop_
_entity.id
_entity.type
_entity.pdbx_description
1 polymer ?
#
loop_
_entity_poly.entity_id
_entity_poly.type
_entity_poly.pdbx_seq_one_letter_code
_entity_poly.pdbx_strand_id
1 'polypeptide(L)'
;MADYSSVKYRSGRIQTINAEQEIVLKQVWAHYLKYFGYEVNISSEDIKFKESFIPSTTTIEYGESTGELGFSNGLVKTNTRGSLNSNASLKSSTKKKGFFQKGHAEPPKIPAGSKRMRDIEAQCTTERYIPVIDASEEFKYMYYDYYKQGYESEDESGDDVSDMNSMDTFITASTSITDPGSYELVQGLGKQNVSAQSLGSAPRSFQLKPNTKIIPCLSRYKPEELHASLFKALRNDLFDNYLLRFVRARKFKYDEAIAMLSKSLDWRHNTLEADDFLLEGDAPSYMNGTNKGFIKNFTVGKCYTRGVDKQKNPIVLFKARLNYPSDSPLEGTKRYALVIIEWSRLNLKDISDSRDQCSVIFDLTGFSLKNNDLPAIKFLAEIFEAHFPEILGSILIHNAPWIFSTIWNLIKNWLDPVVASKIHFTKSTKDLNQFIDSDNLPESMGGKDPYAGEYPEPKAEDCHPPKPKDAVYRQLKKERDENLVKFLETTKRWIESTDSDVSARYLQDKIDLGTKIAQLYVDLDPYVRIPGIYDRNGSIDLSI
;
A
#
# COMPACT_ATOMS: atom_id res chain seq x y z
N MET A 1 -14.78 4.17 -16.67
CA MET A 1 -14.29 4.18 -15.28
C MET A 1 -15.24 5.02 -14.46
N ALA A 2 -15.40 4.72 -13.17
CA ALA A 2 -16.11 5.63 -12.26
C ALA A 2 -15.35 6.97 -12.19
N ASP A 3 -16.09 8.07 -12.15
CA ASP A 3 -15.53 9.42 -12.08
C ASP A 3 -15.30 9.79 -10.61
N TYR A 4 -14.03 9.91 -10.21
CA TYR A 4 -13.62 10.32 -8.87
C TYR A 4 -13.14 11.77 -8.80
N SER A 5 -13.35 12.57 -9.85
CA SER A 5 -12.87 13.95 -9.93
C SER A 5 -13.45 14.88 -8.85
N SER A 6 -14.62 14.55 -8.29
CA SER A 6 -15.26 15.31 -7.20
C SER A 6 -14.75 14.95 -5.81
N VAL A 7 -13.90 13.92 -5.66
CA VAL A 7 -13.42 13.45 -4.35
C VAL A 7 -12.41 14.44 -3.78
N LYS A 8 -12.68 14.91 -2.55
CA LYS A 8 -11.73 15.77 -1.82
C LYS A 8 -10.75 14.90 -1.04
N TYR A 9 -9.62 14.60 -1.67
CA TYR A 9 -8.58 13.79 -1.05
C TYR A 9 -7.90 14.48 0.15
N ARG A 10 -7.60 13.69 1.18
CA ARG A 10 -6.80 14.10 2.35
C ARG A 10 -5.35 14.35 1.93
N SER A 11 -4.65 15.21 2.66
CA SER A 11 -3.25 15.56 2.38
C SER A 11 -2.30 14.35 2.48
N GLY A 12 -1.26 14.34 1.65
CA GLY A 12 -0.21 13.32 1.66
C GLY A 12 -0.66 11.99 1.06
N ARG A 13 -1.64 12.02 0.17
CA ARG A 13 -2.04 10.91 -0.73
C ARG A 13 -1.53 11.23 -2.13
N ILE A 14 -1.41 10.24 -3.01
CA ILE A 14 -0.85 10.42 -4.35
C ILE A 14 -1.57 11.53 -5.14
N GLN A 15 -2.85 11.74 -4.87
CA GLN A 15 -3.67 12.79 -5.46
C GLN A 15 -3.42 14.20 -4.90
N THR A 16 -2.72 14.33 -3.75
CA THR A 16 -2.58 15.58 -2.99
C THR A 16 -1.17 15.85 -2.46
N ILE A 17 -0.19 15.01 -2.79
CA ILE A 17 1.20 15.24 -2.43
C ILE A 17 1.69 16.55 -3.06
N ASN A 18 2.52 17.27 -2.32
CA ASN A 18 3.25 18.42 -2.85
C ASN A 18 4.51 17.98 -3.62
N ALA A 19 5.17 18.92 -4.29
CA ALA A 19 6.37 18.66 -5.09
C ALA A 19 7.49 17.96 -4.30
N GLU A 20 7.75 18.37 -3.05
CA GLU A 20 8.79 17.75 -2.22
C GLU A 20 8.45 16.31 -1.84
N GLN A 21 7.19 16.07 -1.50
CA GLN A 21 6.66 14.75 -1.15
C GLN A 21 6.68 13.80 -2.35
N GLU A 22 6.38 14.32 -3.55
CA GLU A 22 6.49 13.59 -4.82
C GLU A 22 7.91 13.13 -5.10
N ILE A 23 8.89 14.03 -4.95
CA ILE A 23 10.30 13.68 -5.14
C ILE A 23 10.71 12.54 -4.20
N VAL A 24 10.28 12.57 -2.94
CA VAL A 24 10.58 11.50 -1.98
C VAL A 24 9.94 10.18 -2.40
N LEU A 25 8.70 10.20 -2.90
CA LEU A 25 8.06 9.00 -3.44
C LEU A 25 8.78 8.46 -4.68
N LYS A 26 9.27 9.33 -5.57
CA LYS A 26 10.13 8.95 -6.71
C LYS A 26 11.41 8.28 -6.24
N GLN A 27 12.05 8.82 -5.20
CA GLN A 27 13.24 8.21 -4.60
C GLN A 27 12.93 6.81 -4.07
N VAL A 28 11.83 6.63 -3.34
CA VAL A 28 11.42 5.30 -2.82
C VAL A 28 11.25 4.30 -3.96
N TRP A 29 10.48 4.65 -4.99
CA TRP A 29 10.29 3.77 -6.14
C TRP A 29 11.56 3.49 -6.92
N ALA A 30 12.41 4.50 -7.15
CA ALA A 30 13.67 4.32 -7.87
C ALA A 30 14.60 3.33 -7.16
N HIS A 31 14.63 3.34 -5.83
CA HIS A 31 15.37 2.35 -5.05
C HIS A 31 14.76 0.95 -5.19
N TYR A 32 13.43 0.79 -5.06
CA TYR A 32 12.79 -0.52 -5.19
C TYR A 32 12.92 -1.11 -6.60
N LEU A 33 12.66 -0.33 -7.65
CA LEU A 33 12.79 -0.79 -9.03
C LEU A 33 14.21 -1.31 -9.31
N LYS A 34 15.24 -0.54 -8.94
CA LYS A 34 16.63 -0.99 -9.08
C LYS A 34 17.00 -2.16 -8.17
N TYR A 35 16.46 -2.19 -6.95
CA TYR A 35 16.69 -3.30 -6.03
C TYR A 35 16.16 -4.62 -6.62
N PHE A 36 14.98 -4.60 -7.23
CA PHE A 36 14.40 -5.71 -7.99
C PHE A 36 15.03 -5.89 -9.38
N GLY A 37 15.96 -5.03 -9.79
CA GLY A 37 16.69 -5.18 -11.05
C GLY A 37 15.97 -4.65 -12.30
N TYR A 38 14.86 -3.92 -12.16
CA TYR A 38 14.26 -3.18 -13.27
C TYR A 38 15.22 -2.07 -13.71
N GLU A 39 15.37 -1.87 -15.02
CA GLU A 39 16.17 -0.77 -15.55
C GLU A 39 15.56 0.57 -15.16
N VAL A 40 16.39 1.45 -14.57
CA VAL A 40 16.04 2.85 -14.27
C VAL A 40 17.24 3.72 -14.66
N ASN A 41 17.03 4.67 -15.56
CA ASN A 41 18.02 5.55 -16.17
C ASN A 41 18.47 6.71 -15.26
N ILE A 42 18.64 6.43 -13.98
CA ILE A 42 19.25 7.30 -12.97
C ILE A 42 20.32 6.47 -12.26
N SER A 43 21.51 7.02 -11.98
CA SER A 43 22.54 6.25 -11.27
C SER A 43 22.18 6.03 -9.79
N SER A 44 22.74 5.00 -9.15
CA SER A 44 22.51 4.75 -7.71
C SER A 44 23.04 5.89 -6.84
N GLU A 45 24.05 6.60 -7.32
CA GLU A 45 24.61 7.81 -6.72
C GLU A 45 23.65 8.99 -6.85
N ASP A 46 23.06 9.19 -8.03
CA ASP A 46 22.19 10.32 -8.33
C ASP A 46 20.83 10.22 -7.61
N ILE A 47 20.28 9.03 -7.40
CA ILE A 47 18.95 8.83 -6.75
C ILE A 47 18.86 9.47 -5.35
N LYS A 48 19.98 9.70 -4.67
CA LYS A 48 20.02 10.29 -3.33
C LYS A 48 19.71 11.79 -3.33
N PHE A 49 19.88 12.45 -4.48
CA PHE A 49 19.72 13.89 -4.63
C PHE A 49 18.31 14.22 -5.12
N LYS A 50 17.65 15.19 -4.49
CA LYS A 50 16.30 15.63 -4.88
C LYS A 50 16.31 16.24 -6.29
N GLU A 51 17.40 16.90 -6.63
CA GLU A 51 17.70 17.56 -7.89
C GLU A 51 17.76 16.59 -9.09
N SER A 52 17.88 15.29 -8.83
CA SER A 52 17.82 14.24 -9.86
C SER A 52 16.40 13.96 -10.36
N PHE A 53 15.39 14.58 -9.76
CA PHE A 53 13.97 14.36 -10.04
C PHE A 53 13.28 15.69 -10.30
N ILE A 54 12.30 15.65 -11.20
CA ILE A 54 11.43 16.78 -11.49
C ILE A 54 10.03 16.48 -10.96
N PRO A 55 9.42 17.36 -10.14
CA PRO A 55 8.05 17.18 -9.70
C PRO A 55 7.05 17.54 -10.80
N SER A 56 5.85 16.99 -10.68
CA SER A 56 4.69 17.21 -11.54
C SER A 56 4.03 18.55 -11.26
N THR A 57 3.58 19.25 -12.31
CA THR A 57 2.89 20.56 -12.18
C THR A 57 1.55 20.50 -11.44
N THR A 58 0.94 19.32 -11.34
CA THR A 58 -0.31 19.08 -10.59
C THR A 58 -0.10 19.00 -9.08
N THR A 59 1.14 18.97 -8.58
CA THR A 59 1.40 18.95 -7.15
C THR A 59 1.23 20.33 -6.52
N ILE A 60 0.61 20.38 -5.34
CA ILE A 60 0.27 21.65 -4.67
C ILE A 60 1.50 22.20 -3.95
N GLU A 61 1.96 23.42 -4.26
CA GLU A 61 2.98 24.10 -3.46
C GLU A 61 2.36 24.66 -2.16
N TYR A 62 2.88 24.23 -1.00
CA TYR A 62 2.52 24.82 0.29
C TYR A 62 3.52 25.92 0.66
N GLY A 63 3.10 27.18 0.57
CA GLY A 63 3.91 28.31 1.03
C GLY A 63 3.91 28.41 2.56
N GLU A 64 5.10 28.40 3.20
CA GLU A 64 5.25 28.51 4.66
C GLU A 64 4.85 29.87 5.28
N SER A 65 4.25 30.81 4.54
CA SER A 65 3.92 32.14 5.10
C SER A 65 2.56 32.74 4.73
N THR A 66 1.76 32.10 3.87
CA THR A 66 0.40 32.55 3.54
C THR A 66 -0.46 31.33 3.33
N GLY A 67 -1.42 31.05 4.21
CA GLY A 67 -2.28 29.87 4.16
C GLY A 67 -3.28 29.83 2.99
N GLU A 68 -2.81 30.08 1.76
CA GLU A 68 -3.58 29.99 0.52
C GLU A 68 -2.94 28.97 -0.44
N LEU A 69 -3.81 28.18 -1.09
CA LEU A 69 -3.44 27.23 -2.15
C LEU A 69 -2.92 28.00 -3.37
N GLY A 70 -1.61 27.94 -3.62
CA GLY A 70 -1.03 28.44 -4.87
C GLY A 70 -1.11 27.38 -5.95
N PHE A 71 -1.92 27.62 -6.99
CA PHE A 71 -1.72 26.95 -8.28
C PHE A 71 -0.53 27.63 -8.96
N SER A 72 0.54 26.88 -9.22
CA SER A 72 1.65 27.37 -10.03
C SER A 72 1.22 27.39 -11.51
N ASN A 73 0.60 28.49 -11.94
CA ASN A 73 0.51 28.82 -13.36
C ASN A 73 1.93 29.16 -13.85
N GLY A 74 2.63 28.14 -14.35
CA GLY A 74 3.84 28.33 -15.15
C GLY A 74 3.51 29.11 -16.42
N LEU A 75 4.10 30.31 -16.52
CA LEU A 75 4.50 31.09 -17.72
C LEU A 75 4.08 32.56 -17.60
N VAL A 76 5.00 33.39 -17.13
CA VAL A 76 5.08 34.77 -17.60
C VAL A 76 6.50 35.03 -18.10
N LYS A 77 6.65 35.04 -19.43
CA LYS A 77 7.74 35.76 -20.10
C LYS A 77 7.55 37.25 -19.82
N THR A 78 8.42 37.87 -19.04
CA THR A 78 8.60 39.33 -19.08
C THR A 78 9.98 39.68 -19.61
N ASN A 79 9.99 40.18 -20.85
CA ASN A 79 11.07 41.02 -21.37
C ASN A 79 11.24 42.24 -20.46
N THR A 80 12.47 42.61 -20.12
CA THR A 80 12.76 43.93 -19.57
C THR A 80 13.98 44.56 -20.25
N ARG A 81 13.69 45.63 -20.99
CA ARG A 81 14.63 46.58 -21.59
C ARG A 81 14.38 47.92 -20.89
N GLY A 82 15.42 48.50 -20.27
CA GLY A 82 15.42 49.85 -19.64
C GLY A 82 14.71 49.91 -18.28
N SER A 83 15.06 50.75 -17.30
CA SER A 83 15.95 51.92 -17.25
C SER A 83 16.17 52.33 -15.77
N LEU A 84 17.40 52.75 -15.46
CA LEU A 84 17.86 53.82 -14.53
C LEU A 84 17.31 53.96 -13.08
N ASN A 85 18.30 53.94 -12.16
CA ASN A 85 18.55 54.83 -11.00
C ASN A 85 17.45 55.07 -9.93
N SER A 86 17.77 54.73 -8.68
CA SER A 86 18.21 55.73 -7.69
C SER A 86 18.67 55.10 -6.37
N ASN A 87 19.77 55.64 -5.84
CA ASN A 87 20.31 55.42 -4.51
C ASN A 87 19.47 56.16 -3.45
N ALA A 88 19.25 55.54 -2.29
CA ALA A 88 19.16 56.26 -1.03
C ALA A 88 19.54 55.35 0.15
N SER A 89 20.67 55.68 0.79
CA SER A 89 21.12 55.11 2.06
C SER A 89 20.35 55.70 3.24
N LEU A 90 20.04 54.89 4.25
CA LEU A 90 19.89 55.36 5.63
C LEU A 90 20.38 54.27 6.59
N LYS A 91 21.44 54.61 7.33
CA LYS A 91 21.99 53.87 8.48
C LYS A 91 21.33 54.40 9.76
N SER A 92 20.94 53.51 10.69
CA SER A 92 21.32 53.54 12.13
C SER A 92 20.59 52.40 12.87
N SER A 93 21.30 51.32 13.22
CA SER A 93 21.69 50.96 14.59
C SER A 93 20.56 50.69 15.60
N THR A 94 20.40 49.41 15.98
CA THR A 94 20.60 48.98 17.37
C THR A 94 20.93 47.49 17.41
N LYS A 95 22.08 47.16 17.98
CA LYS A 95 22.52 45.79 18.30
C LYS A 95 21.65 45.23 19.42
N LYS A 96 21.00 44.09 19.20
CA LYS A 96 20.75 43.09 20.25
C LYS A 96 21.42 41.79 19.83
N LYS A 97 22.44 41.39 20.61
CA LYS A 97 23.09 40.08 20.53
C LYS A 97 22.06 39.01 20.91
N GLY A 98 21.53 38.31 19.91
CA GLY A 98 20.88 37.02 20.08
C GLY A 98 21.86 35.94 19.63
N PHE A 99 22.41 35.18 20.58
CA PHE A 99 23.14 33.96 20.32
C PHE A 99 22.16 32.87 19.85
N PHE A 100 21.96 32.75 18.55
CA PHE A 100 21.51 31.53 17.88
C PHE A 100 22.06 31.56 16.45
N GLN A 101 23.29 31.09 16.27
CA GLN A 101 23.72 30.59 14.96
C GLN A 101 22.93 29.29 14.73
N LYS A 102 21.79 29.39 14.03
CA LYS A 102 21.31 28.24 13.24
C LYS A 102 22.42 28.00 12.21
N GLY A 103 23.15 26.90 12.38
CA GLY A 103 24.01 26.40 11.31
C GLY A 103 23.14 26.29 10.06
N HIS A 104 23.46 27.07 9.03
CA HIS A 104 23.02 26.71 7.69
C HIS A 104 23.59 25.31 7.45
N ALA A 105 22.73 24.31 7.30
CA ALA A 105 23.15 23.10 6.63
C ALA A 105 23.75 23.55 5.29
N GLU A 106 24.98 23.13 4.98
CA GLU A 106 25.51 23.31 3.62
C GLU A 106 24.42 22.82 2.64
N PRO A 107 24.08 23.58 1.59
CA PRO A 107 23.22 23.05 0.55
C PRO A 107 23.82 21.73 0.06
N PRO A 108 23.01 20.69 -0.18
CA PRO A 108 23.52 19.39 -0.58
C PRO A 108 24.46 19.58 -1.78
N LYS A 109 25.71 19.12 -1.63
CA LYS A 109 26.71 19.19 -2.70
C LYS A 109 26.27 18.23 -3.79
N ILE A 110 25.58 18.80 -4.77
CA ILE A 110 25.26 18.18 -6.04
C ILE A 110 26.52 17.49 -6.61
N PRO A 111 26.46 16.21 -7.04
CA PRO A 111 27.63 15.53 -7.57
C PRO A 111 28.17 16.24 -8.81
N ALA A 112 29.43 16.66 -8.74
CA ALA A 112 30.14 17.17 -9.90
C ALA A 112 30.16 16.09 -11.00
N GLY A 113 29.59 16.41 -12.17
CA GLY A 113 29.55 15.49 -13.31
C GLY A 113 28.33 14.54 -13.37
N SER A 114 27.31 14.72 -12.52
CA SER A 114 26.05 13.96 -12.63
C SER A 114 25.54 13.97 -14.08
N LYS A 115 25.38 12.77 -14.65
CA LYS A 115 24.79 12.63 -15.99
C LYS A 115 23.32 13.03 -15.94
N ARG A 116 22.60 12.62 -14.88
CA ARG A 116 21.17 12.85 -14.73
C ARG A 116 20.80 14.32 -14.81
N MET A 117 21.53 15.19 -14.12
CA MET A 117 21.23 16.62 -14.16
C MET A 117 21.47 17.24 -15.54
N ARG A 118 22.54 16.82 -16.24
CA ARG A 118 22.79 17.27 -17.62
C ARG A 118 21.66 16.81 -18.54
N ASP A 119 21.16 15.59 -18.34
CA ASP A 119 20.02 15.08 -19.10
C ASP A 119 18.76 15.90 -18.81
N ILE A 120 18.49 16.27 -17.55
CA ILE A 120 17.38 17.17 -17.17
C ILE A 120 17.53 18.52 -17.87
N GLU A 121 18.68 19.19 -17.75
CA GLU A 121 18.92 20.51 -18.36
C GLU A 121 18.79 20.47 -19.89
N ALA A 122 19.25 19.38 -20.52
CA ALA A 122 19.21 19.23 -21.97
C ALA A 122 17.82 18.88 -22.53
N GLN A 123 17.01 18.13 -21.77
CA GLN A 123 15.78 17.51 -22.28
C GLN A 123 14.50 18.16 -21.74
N CYS A 124 14.55 18.97 -20.68
CA CYS A 124 13.37 19.54 -20.03
C CYS A 124 12.44 20.37 -20.94
N THR A 125 12.91 20.83 -22.10
CA THR A 125 12.08 21.59 -23.07
C THR A 125 11.72 20.79 -24.33
N THR A 126 12.26 19.57 -24.47
CA THR A 126 12.12 18.75 -25.68
C THR A 126 11.55 17.36 -25.42
N GLU A 127 11.45 16.94 -24.16
CA GLU A 127 10.82 15.69 -23.76
C GLU A 127 9.38 15.62 -24.29
N ARG A 128 9.02 14.44 -24.81
CA ARG A 128 7.67 14.14 -25.26
C ARG A 128 7.10 13.05 -24.38
N TYR A 129 5.88 13.28 -23.92
CA TYR A 129 5.09 12.25 -23.26
C TYR A 129 4.78 11.12 -24.25
N ILE A 130 5.04 9.87 -23.82
CA ILE A 130 4.75 8.66 -24.58
C ILE A 130 4.03 7.70 -23.62
N PRO A 131 2.71 7.45 -23.79
CA PRO A 131 1.97 6.58 -22.89
C PRO A 131 2.49 5.14 -22.97
N VAL A 132 2.50 4.45 -21.83
CA VAL A 132 2.75 3.00 -21.77
C VAL A 132 1.46 2.27 -22.14
N ILE A 133 1.22 2.12 -23.46
CA ILE A 133 0.05 1.39 -23.95
C ILE A 133 0.17 -0.09 -23.60
N ASP A 134 1.33 -0.68 -23.87
CA ASP A 134 1.71 -2.01 -23.43
C ASP A 134 3.10 -1.96 -22.82
N ALA A 135 3.29 -2.73 -21.75
CA ALA A 135 4.59 -2.80 -21.10
C ALA A 135 5.62 -3.51 -21.99
N SER A 136 6.88 -3.13 -21.85
CA SER A 136 7.99 -3.75 -22.55
C SER A 136 8.18 -5.21 -22.15
N GLU A 137 8.75 -6.01 -23.06
CA GLU A 137 9.08 -7.41 -22.79
C GLU A 137 10.04 -7.58 -21.62
N GLU A 138 10.92 -6.60 -21.39
CA GLU A 138 11.80 -6.57 -20.22
C GLU A 138 10.99 -6.46 -18.91
N PHE A 139 10.07 -5.49 -18.82
CA PHE A 139 9.25 -5.32 -17.62
C PHE A 139 8.35 -6.53 -17.36
N LYS A 140 7.78 -7.11 -18.41
CA LYS A 140 7.02 -8.37 -18.32
C LYS A 140 7.90 -9.50 -17.81
N TYR A 141 9.07 -9.70 -18.42
CA TYR A 141 10.02 -10.74 -18.02
C TYR A 141 10.40 -10.59 -16.54
N MET A 142 10.81 -9.40 -16.10
CA MET A 142 11.20 -9.15 -14.71
C MET A 142 10.07 -9.43 -13.72
N TYR A 143 8.85 -9.00 -14.03
CA TYR A 143 7.69 -9.25 -13.18
C TYR A 143 7.35 -10.74 -13.10
N TYR A 144 7.25 -11.41 -14.25
CA TYR A 144 6.86 -12.82 -14.30
C TYR A 144 7.97 -13.76 -13.81
N ASP A 145 9.24 -13.42 -13.95
CA ASP A 145 10.34 -14.24 -13.43
C ASP A 145 10.30 -14.30 -11.89
N TYR A 146 10.11 -13.15 -11.23
CA TYR A 146 9.81 -13.13 -9.79
C TYR A 146 8.49 -13.82 -9.45
N TYR A 147 7.47 -13.66 -10.30
CA TYR A 147 6.19 -14.33 -10.12
C TYR A 147 6.33 -15.86 -10.14
N LYS A 148 7.05 -16.42 -11.12
CA LYS A 148 7.31 -17.87 -11.24
C LYS A 148 8.08 -18.41 -10.04
N GLN A 149 9.06 -17.65 -9.53
CA GLN A 149 9.81 -18.04 -8.34
C GLN A 149 9.00 -17.99 -7.04
N GLY A 150 7.93 -17.17 -6.95
CA GLY A 150 7.19 -16.91 -5.71
C GLY A 150 5.71 -17.30 -5.66
N TYR A 151 5.05 -17.57 -6.80
CA TYR A 151 3.60 -17.83 -6.90
C TYR A 151 3.22 -19.17 -7.56
N GLU A 152 4.07 -19.78 -8.40
CA GLU A 152 3.74 -21.09 -9.03
C GLU A 152 3.71 -22.25 -8.02
N SER A 153 4.28 -22.09 -6.82
CA SER A 153 4.26 -23.14 -5.80
C SER A 153 2.88 -23.41 -5.15
N GLU A 154 1.88 -22.54 -5.36
CA GLU A 154 0.58 -22.63 -4.68
C GLU A 154 -0.58 -23.13 -5.57
N ASP A 155 -0.49 -22.99 -6.90
CA ASP A 155 -1.61 -23.26 -7.82
C ASP A 155 -1.54 -24.63 -8.55
N GLU A 156 -0.45 -25.39 -8.40
CA GLU A 156 -0.29 -26.70 -9.06
C GLU A 156 -0.76 -27.87 -8.19
N SER A 157 -2.07 -28.05 -8.09
CA SER A 157 -2.67 -29.36 -7.80
C SER A 157 -3.89 -29.62 -8.68
N GLY A 158 -3.70 -29.57 -10.01
CA GLY A 158 -4.72 -29.96 -10.97
C GLY A 158 -4.23 -29.90 -12.42
N ASP A 159 -3.77 -31.05 -12.93
CA ASP A 159 -3.73 -31.58 -14.31
C ASP A 159 -3.83 -30.70 -15.58
N ASP A 160 -3.60 -29.39 -15.57
CA ASP A 160 -3.67 -28.54 -16.79
C ASP A 160 -2.40 -27.69 -16.98
N VAL A 161 -1.26 -28.38 -17.11
CA VAL A 161 0.05 -27.83 -17.54
C VAL A 161 0.07 -27.48 -19.05
N SER A 162 -1.06 -27.61 -19.75
CA SER A 162 -1.11 -27.47 -21.22
C SER A 162 -1.24 -26.02 -21.71
N ASP A 163 -1.91 -25.13 -20.97
CA ASP A 163 -2.30 -23.82 -21.53
C ASP A 163 -1.40 -22.64 -21.10
N MET A 164 -0.56 -22.78 -20.07
CA MET A 164 0.49 -21.78 -19.77
C MET A 164 1.73 -21.93 -20.66
N ASN A 165 1.91 -23.10 -21.31
CA ASN A 165 2.88 -23.26 -22.41
C ASN A 165 2.54 -22.37 -23.62
N SER A 166 1.33 -21.79 -23.70
CA SER A 166 0.99 -20.77 -24.69
C SER A 166 1.73 -19.44 -24.45
N MET A 167 2.26 -19.17 -23.26
CA MET A 167 2.99 -17.93 -22.96
C MET A 167 4.49 -18.04 -23.31
N ASP A 168 5.08 -19.22 -23.12
CA ASP A 168 6.43 -19.52 -23.66
C ASP A 168 6.40 -19.54 -25.21
N THR A 169 5.24 -19.84 -25.81
CA THR A 169 5.01 -19.71 -27.26
C THR A 169 4.98 -18.24 -27.72
N PHE A 170 4.58 -17.28 -26.86
CA PHE A 170 4.58 -15.84 -27.18
C PHE A 170 6.00 -15.27 -27.31
N ILE A 171 6.94 -15.75 -26.49
CA ILE A 171 8.36 -15.37 -26.56
C ILE A 171 9.01 -15.87 -27.86
N THR A 172 8.48 -16.95 -28.45
CA THR A 172 9.06 -17.59 -29.64
C THR A 172 8.38 -17.19 -30.96
N ALA A 173 7.08 -16.85 -30.95
CA ALA A 173 6.30 -16.57 -32.17
C ALA A 173 6.48 -15.16 -32.76
N SER A 174 7.18 -14.25 -32.06
CA SER A 174 7.36 -12.86 -32.50
C SER A 174 8.42 -12.67 -33.59
N THR A 175 9.09 -13.74 -34.04
CA THR A 175 10.16 -13.68 -35.05
C THR A 175 9.93 -14.62 -36.23
N SER A 176 8.79 -14.50 -36.91
CA SER A 176 8.67 -14.93 -38.32
C SER A 176 7.29 -14.60 -38.88
N ILE A 177 7.15 -13.42 -39.49
CA ILE A 177 6.06 -13.15 -40.45
C ILE A 177 6.65 -13.27 -41.85
N THR A 178 6.32 -14.36 -42.53
CA THR A 178 6.20 -14.42 -43.99
C THR A 178 4.91 -15.17 -44.32
N ASP A 179 4.13 -14.57 -45.22
CA ASP A 179 2.74 -14.85 -45.61
C ASP A 179 2.60 -16.12 -46.50
N PRO A 180 1.40 -16.53 -46.99
CA PRO A 180 0.74 -17.76 -46.56
C PRO A 180 0.44 -18.73 -47.73
N GLY A 181 0.22 -20.01 -47.44
CA GLY A 181 -0.43 -20.87 -48.43
C GLY A 181 -0.20 -22.36 -48.25
N SER A 182 -1.21 -23.04 -47.70
CA SER A 182 -1.85 -24.24 -48.29
C SER A 182 -2.57 -25.01 -47.17
N TYR A 183 -3.89 -25.04 -47.25
CA TYR A 183 -4.71 -25.99 -46.51
C TYR A 183 -4.49 -27.38 -47.11
N GLU A 184 -4.02 -28.34 -46.32
CA GLU A 184 -4.27 -29.77 -46.57
C GLU A 184 -4.45 -30.53 -45.26
N LEU A 185 -5.61 -31.17 -45.15
CA LEU A 185 -6.00 -32.12 -44.11
C LEU A 185 -5.31 -33.46 -44.38
N VAL A 186 -4.53 -33.97 -43.41
CA VAL A 186 -4.17 -35.41 -43.38
C VAL A 186 -4.27 -35.95 -41.96
N GLN A 187 -5.22 -36.88 -41.79
CA GLN A 187 -5.30 -37.81 -40.67
C GLN A 187 -4.18 -38.85 -40.75
N GLY A 188 -3.56 -39.22 -39.63
CA GLY A 188 -2.66 -40.38 -39.60
C GLY A 188 -1.93 -40.59 -38.27
N LEU A 189 -2.24 -41.70 -37.60
CA LEU A 189 -1.59 -42.21 -36.39
C LEU A 189 -0.10 -42.52 -36.60
N GLY A 190 0.73 -42.24 -35.58
CA GLY A 190 2.09 -42.79 -35.50
C GLY A 190 2.90 -42.28 -34.31
N LYS A 191 3.01 -43.09 -33.24
CA LYS A 191 4.01 -42.90 -32.20
C LYS A 191 5.41 -43.12 -32.79
N GLN A 192 6.24 -42.08 -32.85
CA GLN A 192 7.69 -42.23 -33.02
C GLN A 192 8.44 -41.28 -32.09
N ASN A 193 9.34 -41.88 -31.31
CA ASN A 193 10.39 -41.20 -30.54
C ASN A 193 11.32 -40.48 -31.51
N VAL A 194 11.45 -39.16 -31.37
CA VAL A 194 12.48 -38.38 -32.06
C VAL A 194 13.33 -37.70 -31.00
N SER A 195 14.62 -37.97 -31.08
CA SER A 195 15.72 -37.43 -30.28
C SER A 195 15.71 -35.90 -30.24
N ALA A 196 15.99 -35.34 -29.07
CA ALA A 196 16.22 -33.91 -28.85
C ALA A 196 17.33 -33.39 -29.77
N GLN A 197 16.94 -32.72 -30.85
CA GLN A 197 17.82 -31.81 -31.59
C GLN A 197 17.79 -30.46 -30.90
N SER A 198 18.97 -29.91 -30.60
CA SER A 198 19.14 -28.60 -29.98
C SER A 198 18.48 -27.52 -30.84
N LEU A 199 17.35 -27.00 -30.36
CA LEU A 199 16.75 -25.78 -30.88
C LEU A 199 17.62 -24.58 -30.48
N GLY A 200 17.76 -23.65 -31.43
CA GLY A 200 18.72 -22.56 -31.43
C GLY A 200 18.68 -21.67 -30.19
N SER A 201 19.82 -21.02 -29.95
CA SER A 201 20.02 -20.08 -28.84
C SER A 201 18.94 -19.00 -28.81
N ALA A 202 18.30 -18.87 -27.64
CA ALA A 202 17.36 -17.81 -27.33
C ALA A 202 17.93 -16.41 -27.67
N PRO A 203 17.09 -15.48 -28.17
CA PRO A 203 17.49 -14.08 -28.30
C PRO A 203 17.91 -13.57 -26.91
N ARG A 204 19.01 -12.80 -26.85
CA ARG A 204 19.71 -12.34 -25.61
C ARG A 204 18.79 -12.38 -24.39
N SER A 205 18.95 -13.41 -23.54
CA SER A 205 18.11 -13.58 -22.36
C SER A 205 18.14 -12.31 -21.52
N PHE A 206 16.97 -11.73 -21.24
CA PHE A 206 16.85 -10.78 -20.15
C PHE A 206 17.36 -11.50 -18.90
N GLN A 207 18.29 -10.87 -18.18
CA GLN A 207 18.86 -11.45 -16.96
C GLN A 207 18.44 -10.56 -15.81
N LEU A 208 17.81 -11.15 -14.79
CA LEU A 208 17.61 -10.49 -13.51
C LEU A 208 18.97 -9.95 -13.01
N LYS A 209 19.06 -8.64 -12.79
CA LYS A 209 20.23 -8.00 -12.17
C LYS A 209 19.81 -7.19 -10.94
N PRO A 210 19.36 -7.85 -9.85
CA PRO A 210 18.93 -7.15 -8.65
C PRO A 210 20.10 -6.39 -8.03
N ASN A 211 19.88 -5.14 -7.61
CA ASN A 211 20.89 -4.36 -6.91
C ASN A 211 20.69 -4.42 -5.39
N THR A 212 21.08 -5.53 -4.77
CA THR A 212 20.94 -5.75 -3.31
C THR A 212 21.74 -4.78 -2.44
N LYS A 213 22.68 -4.03 -3.03
CA LYS A 213 23.54 -3.07 -2.34
C LYS A 213 23.14 -1.61 -2.58
N ILE A 214 22.01 -1.36 -3.24
CA ILE A 214 21.58 0.00 -3.57
C ILE A 214 21.40 0.88 -2.32
N ILE A 215 20.87 0.30 -1.24
CA ILE A 215 20.74 0.93 0.07
C ILE A 215 20.98 -0.12 1.17
N PRO A 216 21.74 0.19 2.24
CA PRO A 216 22.17 -0.83 3.21
C PRO A 216 21.02 -1.60 3.88
N CYS A 217 19.86 -0.99 4.09
CA CYS A 217 18.74 -1.64 4.77
C CYS A 217 18.14 -2.81 3.96
N LEU A 218 18.33 -2.83 2.63
CA LEU A 218 17.81 -3.85 1.72
C LEU A 218 18.73 -5.08 1.58
N SER A 219 20.00 -4.98 1.95
CA SER A 219 20.99 -6.04 1.67
C SER A 219 20.77 -7.35 2.43
N ARG A 220 19.88 -7.34 3.42
CA ARG A 220 19.53 -8.51 4.25
C ARG A 220 18.30 -9.28 3.73
N TYR A 221 17.59 -8.72 2.76
CA TYR A 221 16.37 -9.32 2.23
C TYR A 221 16.63 -9.87 0.83
N LYS A 222 15.88 -10.91 0.47
CA LYS A 222 15.90 -11.46 -0.88
C LYS A 222 14.97 -10.63 -1.79
N PRO A 223 15.46 -10.19 -2.97
CA PRO A 223 14.64 -9.41 -3.92
C PRO A 223 13.33 -10.10 -4.29
N GLU A 224 13.35 -11.40 -4.53
CA GLU A 224 12.20 -12.21 -4.90
C GLU A 224 11.11 -12.27 -3.82
N GLU A 225 11.51 -12.46 -2.55
CA GLU A 225 10.58 -12.52 -1.42
C GLU A 225 9.94 -11.15 -1.15
N LEU A 226 10.73 -10.07 -1.19
CA LEU A 226 10.21 -8.71 -1.02
C LEU A 226 9.34 -8.26 -2.18
N HIS A 227 9.70 -8.63 -3.42
CA HIS A 227 8.88 -8.36 -4.59
C HIS A 227 7.53 -9.04 -4.42
N ALA A 228 7.50 -10.37 -4.21
CA ALA A 228 6.27 -11.11 -4.00
C ALA A 228 5.42 -10.54 -2.87
N SER A 229 6.04 -10.25 -1.71
CA SER A 229 5.35 -9.67 -0.55
C SER A 229 4.73 -8.30 -0.84
N LEU A 230 5.40 -7.45 -1.62
CA LEU A 230 4.90 -6.13 -1.98
C LEU A 230 3.60 -6.24 -2.80
N PHE A 231 3.54 -7.16 -3.76
CA PHE A 231 2.34 -7.37 -4.59
C PHE A 231 1.25 -8.16 -3.86
N LYS A 232 1.61 -9.11 -2.97
CA LYS A 232 0.65 -9.82 -2.10
C LYS A 232 -0.02 -8.84 -1.13
N ALA A 233 0.70 -7.85 -0.60
CA ALA A 233 0.16 -6.88 0.36
C ALA A 233 -0.83 -5.85 -0.24
N LEU A 234 -0.83 -5.66 -1.56
CA LEU A 234 -1.70 -4.72 -2.28
C LEU A 234 -3.11 -5.29 -2.48
N ARG A 235 -4.13 -4.56 -2.02
CA ARG A 235 -5.53 -5.02 -2.00
C ARG A 235 -6.40 -4.08 -2.85
N ASN A 236 -7.47 -3.54 -2.28
CA ASN A 236 -8.37 -2.56 -2.88
C ASN A 236 -7.90 -1.10 -2.65
N ASP A 237 -6.65 -0.90 -2.23
CA ASP A 237 -6.00 0.40 -2.06
C ASP A 237 -5.10 0.78 -3.24
N LEU A 238 -4.80 2.08 -3.39
CA LEU A 238 -3.84 2.53 -4.40
C LEU A 238 -2.42 2.15 -3.99
N PHE A 239 -1.66 1.62 -4.94
CA PHE A 239 -0.30 1.15 -4.69
C PHE A 239 0.61 2.25 -4.13
N ASP A 240 0.59 3.44 -4.74
CA ASP A 240 1.34 4.59 -4.25
C ASP A 240 0.89 5.01 -2.84
N ASN A 241 -0.41 4.94 -2.51
CA ASN A 241 -0.90 5.30 -1.18
C ASN A 241 -0.50 4.28 -0.12
N TYR A 242 -0.41 2.99 -0.46
CA TYR A 242 0.15 1.96 0.40
C TYR A 242 1.60 2.31 0.81
N LEU A 243 2.46 2.68 -0.16
CA LEU A 243 3.82 3.14 0.13
C LEU A 243 3.83 4.45 0.92
N LEU A 244 2.99 5.42 0.56
CA LEU A 244 2.94 6.73 1.19
C LEU A 244 2.60 6.67 2.68
N ARG A 245 1.94 5.62 3.19
CA ARG A 245 1.76 5.40 4.63
C ARG A 245 3.12 5.32 5.36
N PHE A 246 4.05 4.55 4.81
CA PHE A 246 5.40 4.40 5.37
C PHE A 246 6.22 5.67 5.20
N VAL A 247 6.07 6.35 4.05
CA VAL A 247 6.74 7.63 3.78
C VAL A 247 6.30 8.71 4.77
N ARG A 248 4.99 8.83 5.03
CA ARG A 248 4.44 9.77 6.03
C ARG A 248 4.92 9.43 7.44
N ALA A 249 4.87 8.16 7.83
CA ALA A 249 5.35 7.70 9.14
C ALA A 249 6.84 7.96 9.39
N ARG A 250 7.62 8.14 8.31
CA ARG A 250 9.05 8.51 8.37
C ARG A 250 9.32 9.94 7.91
N LYS A 251 8.29 10.80 7.97
CA LYS A 251 8.39 12.25 7.73
C LYS A 251 9.06 12.58 6.40
N PHE A 252 8.72 11.81 5.36
CA PHE A 252 9.25 11.97 4.01
C PHE A 252 10.78 11.82 3.91
N LYS A 253 11.35 10.91 4.70
CA LYS A 253 12.72 10.43 4.53
C LYS A 253 12.72 9.08 3.81
N TYR A 254 13.19 9.06 2.57
CA TYR A 254 13.07 7.89 1.69
C TYR A 254 13.77 6.65 2.25
N ASP A 255 14.94 6.80 2.86
CA ASP A 255 15.77 5.72 3.38
C ASP A 255 15.14 5.05 4.62
N GLU A 256 14.65 5.86 5.55
CA GLU A 256 13.90 5.39 6.71
C GLU A 256 12.58 4.72 6.29
N ALA A 257 11.89 5.27 5.27
CA ALA A 257 10.66 4.70 4.73
C ALA A 257 10.89 3.33 4.08
N ILE A 258 11.92 3.19 3.23
CA ILE A 258 12.32 1.92 2.63
C ILE A 258 12.69 0.90 3.71
N ALA A 259 13.44 1.31 4.74
CA ALA A 259 13.83 0.42 5.84
C ALA A 259 12.60 -0.12 6.59
N MET A 260 11.61 0.74 6.86
CA MET A 260 10.37 0.36 7.54
C MET A 260 9.49 -0.54 6.67
N LEU A 261 9.23 -0.15 5.41
CA LEU A 261 8.40 -0.92 4.50
C LEU A 261 9.00 -2.30 4.25
N SER A 262 10.30 -2.41 3.96
CA SER A 262 10.95 -3.70 3.70
C SER A 262 10.92 -4.62 4.91
N LYS A 263 11.12 -4.07 6.13
CA LYS A 263 10.92 -4.84 7.37
C LYS A 263 9.47 -5.32 7.51
N SER A 264 8.51 -4.50 7.10
CA SER A 264 7.09 -4.87 7.16
C SER A 264 6.74 -5.97 6.17
N LEU A 265 7.21 -5.87 4.93
CA LEU A 265 7.00 -6.89 3.90
C LEU A 265 7.61 -8.23 4.33
N ASP A 266 8.85 -8.22 4.82
CA ASP A 266 9.52 -9.41 5.38
C ASP A 266 8.74 -10.01 6.56
N TRP A 267 8.26 -9.18 7.49
CA TRP A 267 7.46 -9.65 8.63
C TRP A 267 6.13 -10.30 8.19
N ARG A 268 5.45 -9.73 7.20
CA ARG A 268 4.19 -10.28 6.67
C ARG A 268 4.37 -11.69 6.12
N HIS A 269 5.50 -11.93 5.46
CA HIS A 269 5.80 -13.22 4.81
C HIS A 269 6.45 -14.22 5.78
N ASN A 270 7.53 -13.82 6.47
CA ASN A 270 8.41 -14.72 7.19
C ASN A 270 8.08 -14.86 8.70
N THR A 271 7.14 -14.07 9.25
CA THR A 271 6.83 -14.10 10.69
C THR A 271 5.40 -14.51 11.03
N LEU A 272 4.39 -13.91 10.40
CA LEU A 272 2.98 -14.09 10.78
C LEU A 272 2.05 -14.41 9.60
N GLU A 273 2.59 -14.68 8.41
CA GLU A 273 1.81 -15.12 7.23
C GLU A 273 0.52 -14.29 7.03
N ALA A 274 0.65 -12.96 7.12
CA ALA A 274 -0.49 -12.04 7.27
C ALA A 274 -1.48 -12.17 6.10
N ASP A 275 -0.92 -12.37 4.91
CA ASP A 275 -1.67 -12.48 3.67
C ASP A 275 -2.42 -13.82 3.58
N ASP A 276 -1.86 -14.91 4.10
CA ASP A 276 -2.50 -16.23 4.12
C ASP A 276 -3.61 -16.29 5.16
N PHE A 277 -3.40 -15.71 6.35
CA PHE A 277 -4.44 -15.60 7.38
C PHE A 277 -5.64 -14.78 6.91
N LEU A 278 -5.41 -13.72 6.14
CA LEU A 278 -6.48 -12.94 5.51
C LEU A 278 -7.30 -13.77 4.53
N LEU A 279 -6.63 -14.61 3.72
CA LEU A 279 -7.26 -15.45 2.69
C LEU A 279 -7.99 -16.66 3.27
N GLU A 280 -7.44 -17.31 4.31
CA GLU A 280 -8.03 -18.50 4.96
C GLU A 280 -9.26 -18.13 5.82
N GLY A 281 -9.21 -17.00 6.51
CA GLY A 281 -10.27 -16.56 7.41
C GLY A 281 -10.48 -17.46 8.63
N ASP A 282 -11.73 -17.59 9.08
CA ASP A 282 -12.10 -18.30 10.30
C ASP A 282 -12.80 -19.66 10.04
N ALA A 283 -13.48 -19.80 8.90
CA ALA A 283 -14.34 -20.95 8.62
C ALA A 283 -13.63 -22.32 8.62
N PRO A 284 -12.46 -22.51 7.99
CA PRO A 284 -11.78 -23.82 8.01
C PRO A 284 -11.42 -24.28 9.42
N SER A 285 -10.93 -23.36 10.25
CA SER A 285 -10.58 -23.65 11.65
C SER A 285 -11.83 -23.94 12.50
N TYR A 286 -12.94 -23.23 12.27
CA TYR A 286 -14.23 -23.48 12.93
C TYR A 286 -14.76 -24.88 12.62
N MET A 287 -14.88 -25.22 11.33
CA MET A 287 -15.51 -26.46 10.87
C MET A 287 -14.68 -27.70 11.23
N ASN A 288 -13.35 -27.59 11.20
CA ASN A 288 -12.46 -28.70 11.55
C ASN A 288 -12.18 -28.82 13.06
N GLY A 289 -12.66 -27.87 13.87
CA GLY A 289 -12.42 -27.85 15.33
C GLY A 289 -10.95 -27.64 15.72
N THR A 290 -10.15 -27.05 14.83
CA THR A 290 -8.74 -26.69 15.04
C THR A 290 -8.62 -25.23 15.53
N ASN A 291 -7.43 -24.81 15.96
CA ASN A 291 -7.16 -23.42 16.38
C ASN A 291 -8.21 -22.85 17.37
N LYS A 292 -8.63 -23.67 18.35
CA LYS A 292 -9.78 -23.38 19.22
C LYS A 292 -9.73 -22.00 19.90
N GLY A 293 -8.54 -21.54 20.32
CA GLY A 293 -8.36 -20.20 20.90
C GLY A 293 -8.61 -19.07 19.90
N PHE A 294 -8.10 -19.19 18.67
CA PHE A 294 -8.35 -18.25 17.57
C PHE A 294 -9.85 -18.16 17.27
N ILE A 295 -10.55 -19.29 17.15
CA ILE A 295 -12.01 -19.32 16.95
C ILE A 295 -12.79 -18.80 18.16
N LYS A 296 -12.33 -19.10 19.38
CA LYS A 296 -12.94 -18.59 20.60
C LYS A 296 -12.93 -17.06 20.64
N ASN A 297 -11.88 -16.42 20.14
CA ASN A 297 -11.82 -14.96 20.04
C ASN A 297 -12.94 -14.36 19.16
N PHE A 298 -13.37 -15.07 18.11
CA PHE A 298 -14.50 -14.65 17.27
C PHE A 298 -15.85 -14.94 17.92
N THR A 299 -16.08 -16.18 18.37
CA THR A 299 -17.39 -16.63 18.89
C THR A 299 -17.84 -15.87 20.15
N VAL A 300 -16.91 -15.25 20.87
CA VAL A 300 -17.22 -14.39 22.02
C VAL A 300 -17.83 -13.04 21.61
N GLY A 301 -17.70 -12.62 20.34
CA GLY A 301 -18.28 -11.35 19.85
C GLY A 301 -17.62 -10.10 20.46
N LYS A 302 -16.32 -10.19 20.79
CA LYS A 302 -15.59 -9.12 21.48
C LYS A 302 -15.07 -8.03 20.55
N CYS A 303 -15.03 -8.25 19.23
CA CYS A 303 -14.59 -7.25 18.26
C CYS A 303 -15.47 -7.30 17.01
N TYR A 304 -15.82 -6.13 16.46
CA TYR A 304 -16.48 -6.02 15.17
C TYR A 304 -16.22 -4.67 14.53
N THR A 305 -16.39 -4.60 13.20
CA THR A 305 -16.31 -3.36 12.41
C THR A 305 -17.69 -2.97 11.93
N ARG A 306 -18.16 -1.77 12.28
CA ARG A 306 -19.48 -1.28 11.88
C ARG A 306 -19.62 0.22 12.07
N GLY A 307 -20.30 0.87 11.13
CA GLY A 307 -20.52 2.31 11.15
C GLY A 307 -19.26 3.11 10.85
N VAL A 308 -19.42 4.43 10.84
CA VAL A 308 -18.33 5.37 10.56
C VAL A 308 -18.29 6.51 11.57
N ASP A 309 -17.09 7.05 11.80
CA ASP A 309 -16.91 8.28 12.56
C ASP A 309 -17.30 9.53 11.74
N LYS A 310 -17.21 10.72 12.34
CA LYS A 310 -17.51 12.00 11.70
C LYS A 310 -16.55 12.38 10.57
N GLN A 311 -15.34 11.80 10.57
CA GLN A 311 -14.39 11.88 9.46
C GLN A 311 -14.61 10.78 8.42
N LYS A 312 -15.70 10.00 8.59
CA LYS A 312 -16.14 8.87 7.78
C LYS A 312 -15.26 7.62 7.90
N ASN A 313 -14.27 7.58 8.78
CA ASN A 313 -13.44 6.39 8.98
C ASN A 313 -14.30 5.23 9.52
N PRO A 314 -14.17 3.99 9.02
CA PRO A 314 -14.81 2.82 9.61
C PRO A 314 -14.45 2.67 11.09
N ILE A 315 -15.43 2.25 11.89
CA ILE A 315 -15.26 2.05 13.33
C ILE A 315 -15.05 0.57 13.64
N VAL A 316 -13.94 0.28 14.33
CA VAL A 316 -13.66 -1.03 14.95
C VAL A 316 -13.96 -0.93 16.44
N LEU A 317 -14.91 -1.70 16.94
CA LEU A 317 -15.29 -1.70 18.35
C LEU A 317 -14.79 -2.97 19.03
N PHE A 318 -14.10 -2.82 20.16
CA PHE A 318 -13.60 -3.89 21.00
C PHE A 318 -14.17 -3.83 22.42
N LYS A 319 -14.85 -4.90 22.86
CA LYS A 319 -15.46 -5.06 24.19
C LYS A 319 -14.48 -5.70 25.16
N ALA A 320 -13.77 -4.90 25.94
CA ALA A 320 -12.72 -5.38 26.82
C ALA A 320 -13.23 -6.34 27.91
N ARG A 321 -14.48 -6.18 28.38
CA ARG A 321 -15.10 -7.08 29.38
C ARG A 321 -15.21 -8.54 28.94
N LEU A 322 -15.19 -8.78 27.62
CA LEU A 322 -15.31 -10.11 27.02
C LEU A 322 -13.93 -10.72 26.70
N ASN A 323 -12.85 -9.97 26.88
CA ASN A 323 -11.51 -10.48 26.64
C ASN A 323 -11.03 -11.24 27.86
N TYR A 324 -10.72 -12.52 27.75
CA TYR A 324 -10.06 -13.31 28.80
C TYR A 324 -8.78 -13.94 28.23
N PRO A 325 -7.59 -13.66 28.78
CA PRO A 325 -6.34 -14.25 28.31
C PRO A 325 -6.33 -15.79 28.34
N SER A 326 -7.15 -16.40 29.22
CA SER A 326 -7.30 -17.86 29.32
C SER A 326 -8.03 -18.50 28.14
N ASP A 327 -8.78 -17.72 27.35
CA ASP A 327 -9.63 -18.25 26.28
C ASP A 327 -8.83 -18.62 25.03
N SER A 328 -7.64 -18.04 24.87
CA SER A 328 -6.80 -18.25 23.69
C SER A 328 -5.32 -18.14 24.05
N PRO A 329 -4.46 -19.07 23.58
CA PRO A 329 -3.02 -18.86 23.57
C PRO A 329 -2.66 -17.56 22.84
N LEU A 330 -1.53 -16.96 23.22
CA LEU A 330 -1.09 -15.67 22.66
C LEU A 330 -0.99 -15.69 21.13
N GLU A 331 -0.47 -16.76 20.53
CA GLU A 331 -0.38 -16.88 19.06
C GLU A 331 -1.76 -16.90 18.39
N GLY A 332 -2.75 -17.57 19.00
CA GLY A 332 -4.14 -17.53 18.52
C GLY A 332 -4.77 -16.14 18.63
N THR A 333 -4.39 -15.38 19.66
CA THR A 333 -4.83 -13.98 19.86
C THR A 333 -4.14 -13.04 18.87
N LYS A 334 -2.85 -13.23 18.58
CA LYS A 334 -2.10 -12.48 17.56
C LYS A 334 -2.69 -12.70 16.17
N ARG A 335 -2.92 -13.95 15.79
CA ARG A 335 -3.58 -14.31 14.52
C ARG A 335 -4.96 -13.66 14.42
N TYR A 336 -5.78 -13.75 15.47
CA TYR A 336 -7.08 -13.09 15.52
C TYR A 336 -6.99 -11.58 15.32
N ALA A 337 -6.10 -10.90 16.05
CA ALA A 337 -5.91 -9.45 15.93
C ALA A 337 -5.48 -9.06 14.51
N LEU A 338 -4.55 -9.82 13.92
CA LEU A 338 -4.06 -9.58 12.57
C LEU A 338 -5.17 -9.73 11.51
N VAL A 339 -5.96 -10.81 11.58
CA VAL A 339 -7.11 -11.02 10.68
C VAL A 339 -8.13 -9.89 10.81
N ILE A 340 -8.45 -9.45 12.03
CA ILE A 340 -9.36 -8.31 12.24
C ILE A 340 -8.80 -7.03 11.60
N ILE A 341 -7.49 -6.75 11.74
CA ILE A 341 -6.85 -5.56 11.14
C ILE A 341 -6.91 -5.64 9.61
N GLU A 342 -6.57 -6.79 9.03
CA GLU A 342 -6.59 -6.99 7.57
C GLU A 342 -8.01 -6.89 7.01
N TRP A 343 -9.01 -7.49 7.65
CA TRP A 343 -10.41 -7.32 7.26
C TRP A 343 -10.91 -5.89 7.47
N SER A 344 -10.41 -5.16 8.47
CA SER A 344 -10.72 -3.74 8.65
C SER A 344 -10.09 -2.89 7.53
N ARG A 345 -8.91 -3.26 7.03
CA ARG A 345 -8.26 -2.60 5.88
C ARG A 345 -9.10 -2.70 4.61
N LEU A 346 -9.78 -3.83 4.39
CA LEU A 346 -10.66 -4.02 3.23
C LEU A 346 -11.85 -3.04 3.22
N ASN A 347 -12.23 -2.50 4.38
CA ASN A 347 -13.29 -1.49 4.52
C ASN A 347 -12.81 -0.04 4.30
N LEU A 348 -11.52 0.15 4.01
CA LEU A 348 -11.00 1.46 3.64
C LEU A 348 -11.43 1.79 2.21
N LYS A 349 -11.79 3.05 1.99
CA LYS A 349 -12.23 3.61 0.71
C LYS A 349 -11.31 4.75 0.32
N ASP A 350 -10.04 4.44 0.13
CA ASP A 350 -9.00 5.44 -0.18
C ASP A 350 -9.26 6.13 -1.53
N ILE A 351 -9.91 5.45 -2.48
CA ILE A 351 -10.20 5.96 -3.83
C ILE A 351 -11.49 6.79 -3.85
N SER A 352 -12.65 6.20 -3.52
CA SER A 352 -13.96 6.88 -3.62
C SER A 352 -14.21 7.96 -2.57
N ASP A 353 -13.68 7.80 -1.37
CA ASP A 353 -14.03 8.67 -0.24
C ASP A 353 -12.81 9.31 0.44
N SER A 354 -11.59 9.03 -0.04
CA SER A 354 -10.34 9.39 0.64
C SER A 354 -10.25 8.89 2.09
N ARG A 355 -10.81 7.71 2.35
CA ARG A 355 -10.88 7.07 3.67
C ARG A 355 -9.87 5.95 3.79
N ASP A 356 -8.71 6.29 4.32
CA ASP A 356 -7.59 5.36 4.44
C ASP A 356 -7.21 5.08 5.90
N GLN A 357 -8.09 5.42 6.84
CA GLN A 357 -7.91 5.24 8.28
C GLN A 357 -9.12 4.57 8.92
N CYS A 358 -8.94 3.95 10.09
CA CYS A 358 -10.00 3.43 10.94
C CYS A 358 -9.99 4.12 12.31
N SER A 359 -11.17 4.21 12.93
CA SER A 359 -11.31 4.64 14.32
C SER A 359 -11.60 3.43 15.20
N VAL A 360 -10.99 3.37 16.38
CA VAL A 360 -11.08 2.21 17.28
C VAL A 360 -11.75 2.63 18.58
N ILE A 361 -12.80 1.91 19.00
CA ILE A 361 -13.41 2.07 20.32
C ILE A 361 -13.00 0.90 21.18
N PHE A 362 -12.28 1.17 22.27
CA PHE A 362 -12.09 0.20 23.35
C PHE A 362 -13.15 0.47 24.43
N ASP A 363 -14.17 -0.38 24.48
CA ASP A 363 -15.20 -0.36 25.51
C ASP A 363 -14.73 -1.09 26.77
N LEU A 364 -14.45 -0.32 27.82
CA LEU A 364 -14.04 -0.82 29.13
C LEU A 364 -15.22 -0.90 30.11
N THR A 365 -16.46 -0.75 29.66
CA THR A 365 -17.64 -0.97 30.50
C THR A 365 -17.63 -2.39 31.05
N GLY A 366 -17.58 -2.54 32.38
CA GLY A 366 -17.48 -3.84 33.04
C GLY A 366 -16.10 -4.50 33.00
N PHE A 367 -15.06 -3.80 32.57
CA PHE A 367 -13.68 -4.30 32.58
C PHE A 367 -13.19 -4.59 34.00
N SER A 368 -12.46 -5.70 34.16
CA SER A 368 -11.76 -6.08 35.38
C SER A 368 -10.33 -6.55 35.08
N LEU A 369 -9.49 -6.71 36.10
CA LEU A 369 -8.12 -7.21 35.92
C LEU A 369 -8.06 -8.63 35.32
N LYS A 370 -9.12 -9.43 35.43
CA LYS A 370 -9.21 -10.75 34.77
C LYS A 370 -9.23 -10.64 33.24
N ASN A 371 -9.63 -9.48 32.73
CA ASN A 371 -9.73 -9.24 31.30
C ASN A 371 -8.45 -8.68 30.66
N ASN A 372 -7.48 -8.33 31.51
CA ASN A 372 -6.29 -7.63 31.10
C ASN A 372 -5.31 -8.58 30.38
N ASP A 373 -5.10 -8.33 29.09
CA ASP A 373 -4.14 -9.07 28.26
C ASP A 373 -2.99 -8.15 27.84
N LEU A 374 -2.06 -7.88 28.78
CA LEU A 374 -0.90 -7.02 28.51
C LEU A 374 -0.05 -7.52 27.32
N PRO A 375 0.19 -8.84 27.15
CA PRO A 375 0.90 -9.34 25.97
C PRO A 375 0.20 -9.01 24.65
N ALA A 376 -1.12 -9.20 24.55
CA ALA A 376 -1.87 -8.85 23.33
C ALA A 376 -1.90 -7.33 23.09
N ILE A 377 -2.07 -6.52 24.13
CA ILE A 377 -2.04 -5.06 24.02
C ILE A 377 -0.66 -4.57 23.55
N LYS A 378 0.42 -5.14 24.10
CA LYS A 378 1.78 -4.83 23.67
C LYS A 378 2.01 -5.20 22.21
N PHE A 379 1.56 -6.39 21.80
CA PHE A 379 1.59 -6.80 20.40
C PHE A 379 0.85 -5.82 19.48
N LEU A 380 -0.37 -5.41 19.85
CA LEU A 380 -1.15 -4.42 19.09
C LEU A 380 -0.39 -3.09 18.92
N ALA A 381 0.20 -2.58 20.00
CA ALA A 381 1.01 -1.35 19.94
C ALA A 381 2.19 -1.51 18.96
N GLU A 382 2.93 -2.61 19.07
CA GLU A 382 4.09 -2.90 18.23
C GLU A 382 3.72 -3.04 16.74
N ILE A 383 2.62 -3.74 16.40
CA ILE A 383 2.24 -3.92 15.00
C ILE A 383 1.69 -2.64 14.37
N PHE A 384 0.94 -1.81 15.10
CA PHE A 384 0.45 -0.55 14.56
C PHE A 384 1.60 0.43 14.30
N GLU A 385 2.62 0.44 15.17
CA GLU A 385 3.80 1.29 15.00
C GLU A 385 4.70 0.80 13.85
N ALA A 386 4.93 -0.51 13.76
CA ALA A 386 5.94 -1.08 12.86
C ALA A 386 5.40 -1.51 11.48
N HIS A 387 4.16 -1.97 11.41
CA HIS A 387 3.63 -2.73 10.27
C HIS A 387 2.36 -2.12 9.64
N PHE A 388 1.60 -1.34 10.40
CA PHE A 388 0.39 -0.66 9.91
C PHE A 388 0.44 0.86 10.14
N PRO A 389 1.50 1.56 9.64
CA PRO A 389 1.62 2.99 9.83
C PRO A 389 0.43 3.76 9.26
N GLU A 390 0.11 4.88 9.90
CA GLU A 390 -0.88 5.84 9.40
C GLU A 390 -2.31 5.29 9.21
N ILE A 391 -2.64 4.09 9.72
CA ILE A 391 -3.98 3.50 9.61
C ILE A 391 -4.95 3.97 10.70
N LEU A 392 -4.46 4.37 11.87
CA LEU A 392 -5.30 4.79 12.99
C LEU A 392 -5.71 6.26 12.83
N GLY A 393 -7.01 6.55 12.88
CA GLY A 393 -7.61 7.89 12.91
C GLY A 393 -7.79 8.38 14.35
N SER A 394 -8.79 7.85 15.06
CA SER A 394 -9.03 8.11 16.49
C SER A 394 -9.10 6.81 17.29
N ILE A 395 -8.59 6.82 18.52
CA ILE A 395 -8.70 5.71 19.48
C ILE A 395 -9.50 6.21 20.69
N LEU A 396 -10.71 5.70 20.88
CA LEU A 396 -11.61 6.07 21.96
C LEU A 396 -11.54 5.03 23.07
N ILE A 397 -10.97 5.39 24.21
CA ILE A 397 -10.99 4.57 25.43
C ILE A 397 -12.25 4.93 26.22
N HIS A 398 -13.29 4.12 26.09
CA HIS A 398 -14.61 4.40 26.63
C HIS A 398 -14.83 3.72 27.99
N ASN A 399 -15.38 4.45 28.96
CA ASN A 399 -15.77 3.93 30.29
C ASN A 399 -14.64 3.20 31.03
N ALA A 400 -13.41 3.71 30.93
CA ALA A 400 -12.28 3.16 31.68
C ALA A 400 -12.52 3.24 33.21
N PRO A 401 -12.49 2.11 33.95
CA PRO A 401 -12.61 2.12 35.40
C PRO A 401 -11.35 2.72 36.05
N TRP A 402 -11.46 3.14 37.32
CA TRP A 402 -10.34 3.77 38.03
C TRP A 402 -9.07 2.90 38.04
N ILE A 403 -9.21 1.57 38.10
CA ILE A 403 -8.08 0.62 38.07
C ILE A 403 -7.30 0.65 36.74
N PHE A 404 -7.91 1.12 35.65
CA PHE A 404 -7.26 1.21 34.34
C PHE A 404 -6.10 2.22 34.32
N SER A 405 -6.05 3.18 35.26
CA SER A 405 -4.94 4.15 35.32
C SER A 405 -3.57 3.48 35.45
N THR A 406 -3.49 2.37 36.18
CA THR A 406 -2.26 1.59 36.35
C THR A 406 -1.85 0.93 35.04
N ILE A 407 -2.80 0.35 34.33
CA ILE A 407 -2.59 -0.30 33.03
C ILE A 407 -2.17 0.74 31.99
N TRP A 408 -2.85 1.89 31.94
CA TRP A 408 -2.52 2.99 31.05
C TRP A 408 -1.09 3.51 31.24
N ASN A 409 -0.60 3.57 32.48
CA ASN A 409 0.77 3.96 32.77
C ASN A 409 1.82 2.99 32.19
N LEU A 410 1.45 1.73 31.94
CA LEU A 410 2.29 0.77 31.21
C LEU A 410 2.18 0.98 29.71
N ILE A 411 0.94 1.03 29.19
CA ILE A 411 0.64 1.12 27.75
C ILE A 411 1.26 2.36 27.13
N LYS A 412 1.17 3.53 27.78
CA LYS A 412 1.65 4.79 27.22
C LYS A 412 3.14 4.78 26.87
N ASN A 413 3.94 3.92 27.49
CA ASN A 413 5.37 3.79 27.20
C ASN A 413 5.66 2.92 25.98
N TRP A 414 4.64 2.25 25.43
CA TRP A 414 4.73 1.43 24.20
C TRP A 414 4.21 2.19 22.98
N LEU A 415 3.67 3.38 23.15
CA LEU A 415 3.06 4.15 22.07
C LEU A 415 4.01 5.25 21.63
N ASP A 416 4.23 5.37 20.33
CA ASP A 416 4.89 6.54 19.78
C ASP A 416 4.00 7.80 19.95
N PRO A 417 4.59 9.01 19.93
CA PRO A 417 3.83 10.25 20.15
C PRO A 417 2.66 10.47 19.19
N VAL A 418 2.75 9.98 17.94
CA VAL A 418 1.68 10.12 16.94
C VAL A 418 0.49 9.26 17.34
N VAL A 419 0.69 7.98 17.67
CA VAL A 419 -0.41 7.12 18.13
C VAL A 419 -0.97 7.61 19.47
N ALA A 420 -0.12 8.02 20.41
CA ALA A 420 -0.57 8.56 21.70
C ALA A 420 -1.46 9.80 21.54
N SER A 421 -1.19 10.66 20.54
CA SER A 421 -1.98 11.87 20.27
C SER A 421 -3.40 11.58 19.76
N LYS A 422 -3.65 10.37 19.25
CA LYS A 422 -4.95 9.93 18.72
C LYS A 422 -5.87 9.33 19.78
N ILE A 423 -5.38 9.21 21.02
CA ILE A 423 -6.12 8.58 22.12
C ILE A 423 -6.98 9.60 22.85
N HIS A 424 -8.28 9.29 22.96
CA HIS A 424 -9.27 10.10 23.65
C HIS A 424 -10.00 9.26 24.69
N PHE A 425 -10.06 9.75 25.94
CA PHE A 425 -10.83 9.11 27.00
C PHE A 425 -12.25 9.66 27.01
N THR A 426 -13.25 8.76 27.00
CA THR A 426 -14.67 9.11 27.00
C THR A 426 -15.41 8.40 28.14
N LYS A 427 -16.43 9.04 28.72
CA LYS A 427 -17.22 8.48 29.84
C LYS A 427 -18.73 8.51 29.62
N SER A 428 -19.17 9.17 28.55
CA SER A 428 -20.59 9.34 28.25
C SER A 428 -20.83 9.30 26.75
N THR A 429 -22.07 9.04 26.34
CA THR A 429 -22.51 9.17 24.95
C THR A 429 -22.24 10.56 24.38
N LYS A 430 -22.33 11.62 25.21
CA LYS A 430 -22.00 12.99 24.80
C LYS A 430 -20.53 13.13 24.39
N ASP A 431 -19.62 12.44 25.08
CA ASP A 431 -18.19 12.45 24.73
C ASP A 431 -17.95 11.69 23.42
N LEU A 432 -18.56 10.51 23.27
CA LEU A 432 -18.50 9.73 22.02
C LEU A 432 -19.07 10.51 20.82
N ASN A 433 -20.17 11.25 21.03
CA ASN A 433 -20.81 12.08 20.02
C ASN A 433 -19.94 13.24 19.49
N GLN A 434 -18.80 13.53 20.11
CA GLN A 434 -17.81 14.46 19.55
C GLN A 434 -17.11 13.86 18.32
N PHE A 435 -17.03 12.52 18.25
CA PHE A 435 -16.29 11.79 17.23
C PHE A 435 -17.21 11.01 16.29
N ILE A 436 -18.34 10.49 16.78
CA ILE A 436 -19.19 9.54 16.05
C ILE A 436 -20.65 10.00 16.15
N ASP A 437 -21.39 9.98 15.05
CA ASP A 437 -22.83 10.29 15.09
C ASP A 437 -23.62 9.17 15.77
N SER A 438 -24.69 9.50 16.49
CA SER A 438 -25.44 8.51 17.27
C SER A 438 -26.05 7.37 16.44
N ASP A 439 -26.30 7.60 15.15
CA ASP A 439 -26.76 6.56 14.21
C ASP A 439 -25.68 5.51 13.90
N ASN A 440 -24.40 5.83 14.15
CA ASN A 440 -23.24 4.93 14.00
C ASN A 440 -22.72 4.40 15.34
N LEU A 441 -23.41 4.69 16.46
CA LEU A 441 -23.06 4.18 17.77
C LEU A 441 -24.01 3.03 18.16
N PRO A 442 -23.50 1.99 18.85
CA PRO A 442 -24.36 0.95 19.40
C PRO A 442 -25.33 1.48 20.44
N GLU A 443 -26.51 0.87 20.55
CA GLU A 443 -27.50 1.17 21.60
C GLU A 443 -26.91 1.03 23.01
N SER A 444 -26.01 0.07 23.22
CA SER A 444 -25.30 -0.13 24.50
C SER A 444 -24.43 1.06 24.92
N MET A 445 -24.14 1.98 24.00
CA MET A 445 -23.40 3.23 24.24
C MET A 445 -24.27 4.48 24.04
N GLY A 446 -25.60 4.32 24.01
CA GLY A 446 -26.57 5.40 23.82
C GLY A 446 -26.75 5.86 22.37
N GLY A 447 -26.32 5.05 21.39
CA GLY A 447 -26.62 5.25 19.98
C GLY A 447 -27.92 4.58 19.54
N LYS A 448 -28.05 4.33 18.23
CA LYS A 448 -29.24 3.72 17.61
C LYS A 448 -28.97 2.43 16.84
N ASP A 449 -27.72 1.98 16.77
CA ASP A 449 -27.37 0.74 16.08
C ASP A 449 -27.57 -0.46 17.03
N PRO A 450 -28.48 -1.39 16.73
CA PRO A 450 -28.76 -2.52 17.62
C PRO A 450 -27.68 -3.60 17.58
N TYR A 451 -26.71 -3.53 16.65
CA TYR A 451 -25.73 -4.59 16.45
C TYR A 451 -24.80 -4.76 17.65
N ALA A 452 -24.70 -6.00 18.16
CA ALA A 452 -23.96 -6.32 19.37
C ALA A 452 -22.74 -7.23 19.11
N GLY A 453 -22.29 -7.37 17.87
CA GLY A 453 -21.09 -8.15 17.56
C GLY A 453 -21.34 -9.65 17.50
N GLU A 454 -22.56 -10.03 17.12
CA GLU A 454 -22.93 -11.42 16.90
C GLU A 454 -21.98 -12.08 15.89
N TYR A 455 -21.53 -13.29 16.21
CA TYR A 455 -20.69 -14.08 15.32
C TYR A 455 -21.57 -14.92 14.39
N PRO A 456 -21.62 -14.63 13.08
CA PRO A 456 -22.30 -15.49 12.12
C PRO A 456 -21.48 -16.77 11.95
N GLU A 457 -21.93 -17.86 12.57
CA GLU A 457 -21.27 -19.16 12.45
C GLU A 457 -21.12 -19.56 10.98
N PRO A 458 -19.92 -19.96 10.55
CA PRO A 458 -19.68 -20.36 9.18
C PRO A 458 -20.35 -21.71 8.89
N LYS A 459 -20.77 -21.88 7.65
CA LYS A 459 -21.29 -23.13 7.09
C LYS A 459 -20.20 -23.81 6.27
N ALA A 460 -20.48 -25.03 5.81
CA ALA A 460 -19.56 -25.77 4.94
C ALA A 460 -19.22 -25.03 3.63
N GLU A 461 -20.17 -24.27 3.07
CA GLU A 461 -19.94 -23.42 1.88
C GLU A 461 -18.95 -22.28 2.15
N ASP A 462 -18.82 -21.84 3.40
CA ASP A 462 -17.91 -20.76 3.80
C ASP A 462 -16.47 -21.27 4.01
N CYS A 463 -16.15 -22.54 3.76
CA CYS A 463 -14.79 -23.07 3.88
C CYS A 463 -13.93 -22.88 2.61
N HIS A 464 -14.50 -22.29 1.56
CA HIS A 464 -13.88 -22.14 0.26
C HIS A 464 -14.23 -20.77 -0.33
N PRO A 465 -13.44 -20.24 -1.29
CA PRO A 465 -13.82 -19.05 -2.03
C PRO A 465 -15.19 -19.23 -2.72
N PRO A 466 -16.06 -18.21 -2.76
CA PRO A 466 -17.40 -18.31 -3.35
C PRO A 466 -17.44 -18.73 -4.82
N LYS A 467 -16.36 -18.47 -5.57
CA LYS A 467 -16.25 -18.78 -7.00
C LYS A 467 -15.06 -19.69 -7.28
N PRO A 468 -15.20 -20.66 -8.21
CA PRO A 468 -14.08 -21.50 -8.64
C PRO A 468 -13.11 -20.71 -9.54
N LYS A 469 -11.84 -21.11 -9.57
CA LYS A 469 -10.79 -20.55 -10.45
C LYS A 469 -11.01 -20.94 -11.93
N ASP A 470 -12.07 -20.40 -12.53
CA ASP A 470 -12.50 -20.64 -13.91
C ASP A 470 -11.79 -19.73 -14.94
N ALA A 471 -12.28 -19.73 -16.19
CA ALA A 471 -11.74 -18.89 -17.25
C ALA A 471 -11.85 -17.38 -16.95
N VAL A 472 -12.89 -16.95 -16.21
CA VAL A 472 -13.07 -15.55 -15.81
C VAL A 472 -12.00 -15.16 -14.79
N TYR A 473 -11.75 -16.02 -13.79
CA TYR A 473 -10.64 -15.83 -12.85
C TYR A 473 -9.31 -15.64 -13.58
N ARG A 474 -8.98 -16.54 -14.52
CA ARG A 474 -7.73 -16.48 -15.28
C ARG A 474 -7.61 -15.18 -16.07
N GLN A 475 -8.70 -14.73 -16.69
CA GLN A 475 -8.75 -13.47 -17.43
C GLN A 475 -8.55 -12.26 -16.51
N LEU A 476 -9.26 -12.19 -15.37
CA LEU A 476 -9.12 -11.10 -14.39
C LEU A 476 -7.71 -11.04 -13.81
N LYS A 477 -7.13 -12.21 -13.49
CA LYS A 477 -5.78 -12.33 -12.97
C LYS A 477 -4.77 -11.82 -13.99
N LYS A 478 -4.87 -12.29 -15.24
CA LYS A 478 -4.02 -11.84 -16.35
C LYS A 478 -4.13 -10.32 -16.55
N GLU A 479 -5.35 -9.78 -16.57
CA GLU A 479 -5.58 -8.33 -16.71
C GLU A 479 -4.96 -7.55 -15.55
N ARG A 480 -5.05 -8.05 -14.31
CA ARG A 480 -4.42 -7.42 -13.14
C ARG A 480 -2.91 -7.42 -13.25
N ASP A 481 -2.32 -8.56 -13.61
CA ASP A 481 -0.88 -8.69 -13.82
C ASP A 481 -0.39 -7.75 -14.92
N GLU A 482 -1.08 -7.68 -16.07
CA GLU A 482 -0.76 -6.75 -17.16
C GLU A 482 -0.80 -5.28 -16.71
N ASN A 483 -1.82 -4.88 -15.94
CA ASN A 483 -1.90 -3.52 -15.40
C ASN A 483 -0.82 -3.22 -14.36
N LEU A 484 -0.43 -4.20 -13.53
CA LEU A 484 0.69 -4.06 -12.59
C LEU A 484 2.02 -3.82 -13.32
N VAL A 485 2.30 -4.56 -14.39
CA VAL A 485 3.52 -4.36 -15.19
C VAL A 485 3.50 -2.98 -15.88
N LYS A 486 2.35 -2.57 -16.44
CA LYS A 486 2.16 -1.21 -16.99
C LYS A 486 2.40 -0.14 -15.93
N PHE A 487 1.92 -0.34 -14.71
CA PHE A 487 2.15 0.57 -13.59
C PHE A 487 3.64 0.70 -13.24
N LEU A 488 4.40 -0.41 -13.21
CA LEU A 488 5.84 -0.37 -12.95
C LEU A 488 6.61 0.38 -14.04
N GLU A 489 6.31 0.14 -15.32
CA GLU A 489 6.99 0.87 -16.40
C GLU A 489 6.58 2.35 -16.40
N THR A 490 5.30 2.66 -16.18
CA THR A 490 4.84 4.05 -16.04
C THR A 490 5.52 4.74 -14.85
N THR A 491 5.76 4.00 -13.75
CA THR A 491 6.54 4.49 -12.60
C THR A 491 7.98 4.82 -12.98
N LYS A 492 8.65 3.97 -13.78
CA LYS A 492 9.97 4.28 -14.36
C LYS A 492 9.92 5.56 -15.19
N ARG A 493 8.96 5.71 -16.09
CA ARG A 493 8.82 6.91 -16.94
C ARG A 493 8.61 8.18 -16.11
N TRP A 494 7.76 8.09 -15.09
CA TRP A 494 7.50 9.16 -14.13
C TRP A 494 8.74 9.56 -13.31
N ILE A 495 9.56 8.58 -12.92
CA ILE A 495 10.85 8.82 -12.25
C ILE A 495 11.84 9.51 -13.18
N GLU A 496 11.91 9.04 -14.43
CA GLU A 496 12.88 9.48 -15.44
C GLU A 496 12.51 10.80 -16.11
N SER A 497 11.28 11.29 -15.95
CA SER A 497 10.83 12.55 -16.55
C SER A 497 11.77 13.71 -16.22
N THR A 498 12.04 14.53 -17.22
CA THR A 498 12.85 15.75 -17.19
C THR A 498 12.00 17.02 -17.32
N ASP A 499 10.75 16.88 -17.75
CA ASP A 499 9.75 17.93 -17.86
C ASP A 499 8.59 17.71 -16.87
N SER A 500 8.13 18.80 -16.23
CA SER A 500 7.10 18.74 -15.19
C SER A 500 5.70 18.41 -15.73
N ASP A 501 5.37 18.82 -16.96
CA ASP A 501 4.06 18.51 -17.56
C ASP A 501 4.01 17.06 -18.05
N VAL A 502 5.11 16.56 -18.60
CA VAL A 502 5.27 15.13 -18.92
C VAL A 502 5.19 14.29 -17.65
N SER A 503 5.85 14.73 -16.57
CA SER A 503 5.77 14.08 -15.26
C SER A 503 4.33 14.00 -14.75
N ALA A 504 3.58 15.11 -14.85
CA ALA A 504 2.18 15.17 -14.42
C ALA A 504 1.28 14.19 -15.18
N ARG A 505 1.52 13.98 -16.48
CA ARG A 505 0.77 12.98 -17.27
C ARG A 505 1.06 11.57 -16.80
N TYR A 506 2.33 11.21 -16.57
CA TYR A 506 2.64 9.88 -16.02
C TYR A 506 2.12 9.70 -14.60
N LEU A 507 2.10 10.75 -13.78
CA LEU A 507 1.47 10.70 -12.46
C LEU A 507 -0.03 10.38 -12.57
N GLN A 508 -0.74 11.02 -13.51
CA GLN A 508 -2.15 10.71 -13.77
C GLN A 508 -2.33 9.27 -14.27
N ASP A 509 -1.53 8.82 -15.24
CA ASP A 509 -1.58 7.44 -15.73
C ASP A 509 -1.38 6.42 -14.59
N LYS A 510 -0.45 6.70 -13.66
CA LYS A 510 -0.24 5.86 -12.47
C LYS A 510 -1.46 5.80 -11.57
N ILE A 511 -2.13 6.94 -11.34
CA ILE A 511 -3.36 7.00 -10.52
C ILE A 511 -4.48 6.18 -11.19
N ASP A 512 -4.63 6.31 -12.51
CA ASP A 512 -5.66 5.60 -13.27
C ASP A 512 -5.38 4.08 -13.30
N LEU A 513 -4.13 3.68 -13.54
CA LEU A 513 -3.69 2.28 -13.46
C LEU A 513 -3.87 1.71 -12.05
N GLY A 514 -3.47 2.46 -11.01
CA GLY A 514 -3.65 2.06 -9.62
C GLY A 514 -5.12 1.84 -9.27
N THR A 515 -6.01 2.70 -9.75
CA THR A 515 -7.46 2.57 -9.60
C THR A 515 -7.99 1.31 -10.27
N LYS A 516 -7.53 1.01 -11.48
CA LYS A 516 -7.90 -0.20 -12.22
C LYS A 516 -7.38 -1.48 -11.53
N ILE A 517 -6.16 -1.46 -11.01
CA ILE A 517 -5.56 -2.58 -10.25
C ILE A 517 -6.36 -2.86 -8.97
N ALA A 518 -6.77 -1.81 -8.25
CA ALA A 518 -7.61 -1.94 -7.07
C ALA A 518 -8.98 -2.53 -7.41
N GLN A 519 -9.63 -2.07 -8.49
CA GLN A 519 -10.89 -2.65 -8.95
C GLN A 519 -10.74 -4.14 -9.31
N LEU A 520 -9.67 -4.51 -10.02
CA LEU A 520 -9.42 -5.89 -10.38
C LEU A 520 -9.16 -6.78 -9.16
N TYR A 521 -8.61 -6.24 -8.07
CA TYR A 521 -8.55 -6.97 -6.80
C TYR A 521 -9.95 -7.25 -6.25
N VAL A 522 -10.86 -6.26 -6.27
CA VAL A 522 -12.27 -6.45 -5.85
C VAL A 522 -12.96 -7.52 -6.69
N ASP A 523 -12.72 -7.51 -8.01
CA ASP A 523 -13.32 -8.49 -8.92
C ASP A 523 -12.74 -9.91 -8.71
N LEU A 524 -11.48 -10.02 -8.30
CA LEU A 524 -10.78 -11.28 -7.98
C LEU A 524 -11.10 -11.83 -6.60
N ASP A 525 -11.44 -10.99 -5.63
CA ASP A 525 -11.63 -11.37 -4.23
C ASP A 525 -12.52 -12.63 -4.03
N PRO A 526 -13.68 -12.76 -4.70
CA PRO A 526 -14.55 -13.93 -4.55
C PRO A 526 -13.96 -15.25 -5.06
N TYR A 527 -12.84 -15.21 -5.77
CA TYR A 527 -12.14 -16.39 -6.29
C TYR A 527 -10.97 -16.85 -5.41
N VAL A 528 -10.51 -15.98 -4.51
CA VAL A 528 -9.24 -16.20 -3.77
C VAL A 528 -9.42 -16.20 -2.27
N ARG A 529 -10.32 -15.37 -1.72
CA ARG A 529 -10.51 -15.22 -0.27
C ARG A 529 -11.70 -16.03 0.20
N ILE A 530 -11.51 -16.75 1.30
CA ILE A 530 -12.59 -17.42 2.01
C ILE A 530 -13.43 -16.34 2.75
N PRO A 531 -14.77 -16.38 2.66
CA PRO A 531 -15.62 -15.38 3.31
C PRO A 531 -15.40 -15.35 4.82
N GLY A 532 -15.07 -14.17 5.35
CA GLY A 532 -14.91 -13.91 6.77
C GLY A 532 -16.22 -13.50 7.45
N ILE A 533 -16.10 -13.13 8.73
CA ILE A 533 -17.29 -12.71 9.53
C ILE A 533 -18.00 -11.51 8.93
N TYR A 534 -17.26 -10.58 8.31
CA TYR A 534 -17.84 -9.35 7.77
C TYR A 534 -18.49 -9.55 6.40
N ASP A 535 -18.08 -10.59 5.66
CA ASP A 535 -18.80 -11.04 4.47
C ASP A 535 -20.14 -11.64 4.86
N ARG A 536 -20.13 -12.56 5.85
CA ARG A 536 -21.32 -13.29 6.28
C ARG A 536 -22.38 -12.41 6.95
N ASN A 537 -21.97 -11.33 7.62
CA ASN A 537 -22.91 -10.36 8.22
C ASN A 537 -23.17 -9.13 7.33
N GLY A 538 -22.60 -9.07 6.12
CA GLY A 538 -22.76 -7.95 5.17
C GLY A 538 -22.16 -6.63 5.63
N SER A 539 -21.20 -6.63 6.57
CA SER A 539 -20.53 -5.41 7.04
C SER A 539 -19.30 -5.04 6.20
N ILE A 540 -18.81 -5.94 5.35
CA ILE A 540 -17.75 -5.62 4.39
C ILE A 540 -18.36 -5.10 3.09
N ASP A 541 -17.80 -4.00 2.60
CA ASP A 541 -18.07 -3.50 1.27
C ASP A 541 -16.73 -3.23 0.59
N LEU A 542 -16.41 -4.03 -0.43
CA LEU A 542 -15.14 -3.96 -1.16
C LEU A 542 -15.15 -2.95 -2.31
N SER A 543 -16.28 -2.31 -2.63
CA SER A 543 -16.32 -1.29 -3.69
C SER A 543 -15.25 -0.22 -3.45
N ILE A 544 -14.64 0.32 -4.50
CA ILE A 544 -13.55 1.30 -4.34
C ILE A 544 -13.98 2.72 -4.53
#